data_AF-A0A1M5LCY8-F1
#
_entry.id   AF-A0A1M5LCY8-F1
#
_cell.length_a   1.000
_cell.length_b   1.000
_cell.length_c   1.000
_cell.angle_alpha   90.00
_cell.angle_beta   90.00
_cell.angle_gamma   90.00
#
_symmetry.space_group_name_H-M   'P 1'
#
loop_
_entity.id
_entity.type
_entity.pdbx_description
1 polymer ?
#
loop_
_entity_poly.entity_id
_entity_poly.type
_entity_poly.pdbx_seq_one_letter_code
_entity_poly.pdbx_strand_id
1 'polypeptide(L)' 'MAKLTKSSLFKTQIPKAETPMDKTTRIVRKLVEEETQQRQAKNDRLRIARLEHEANTTAKPTR' A
#
# COMPACT_ATOMS: atom_id res chain seq x y z
N MET A 1 45.61 -16.78 31.18
CA MET A 1 44.45 -15.86 31.05
C MET A 1 43.93 -15.91 29.62
N ALA A 2 42.98 -16.79 29.32
CA ALA A 2 42.40 -16.90 27.99
C ALA A 2 41.40 -15.75 27.76
N LYS A 3 41.64 -14.93 26.74
CA LYS A 3 40.76 -13.79 26.39
C LYS A 3 39.50 -14.36 25.73
N LEU A 4 38.38 -14.32 26.46
CA LEU A 4 37.06 -14.68 25.93
C LEU A 4 36.64 -13.63 24.90
N THR A 5 36.81 -13.94 23.62
CA THR A 5 36.18 -13.16 22.54
C THR A 5 34.69 -13.44 22.61
N LYS A 6 33.90 -12.41 22.95
CA LYS A 6 32.44 -12.44 22.90
C LYS A 6 32.02 -12.62 21.44
N SER A 7 32.08 -13.84 20.94
CA SER A 7 31.46 -14.20 19.68
C SER A 7 29.98 -13.90 19.83
N SER A 8 29.47 -13.04 18.96
CA SER A 8 28.04 -12.80 18.81
C SER A 8 27.31 -14.14 18.77
N LEU A 9 26.68 -14.53 19.88
CA LEU A 9 25.96 -15.81 20.03
C LEU A 9 24.72 -15.86 19.12
N PHE A 10 24.29 -14.70 18.63
CA PHE A 10 23.26 -14.58 17.63
C PHE A 10 23.92 -14.43 16.26
N LYS A 11 23.82 -15.48 15.43
CA LYS A 11 24.01 -15.32 13.99
C LYS A 11 22.90 -14.40 13.48
N THR A 12 23.27 -13.31 12.81
CA THR A 12 22.32 -12.54 12.01
C THR A 12 21.75 -13.48 10.96
N GLN A 13 20.45 -13.76 11.07
CA GLN A 13 19.75 -14.58 10.09
C GLN A 13 19.83 -13.86 8.75
N ILE A 14 20.62 -14.39 7.82
CA ILE A 14 20.70 -13.85 6.46
C ILE A 14 19.29 -13.99 5.86
N PRO A 15 18.68 -12.90 5.34
CA PRO A 15 17.38 -13.00 4.71
C PRO A 15 17.47 -14.05 3.59
N LYS A 16 16.56 -15.02 3.62
CA LYS A 16 16.52 -16.09 2.62
C LYS A 16 16.36 -15.44 1.24
N ALA A 17 17.13 -15.93 0.26
CA ALA A 17 16.98 -15.49 -1.11
C ALA A 17 15.55 -15.77 -1.59
N GLU A 18 14.90 -14.77 -2.20
CA GLU A 18 13.55 -14.92 -2.73
C GLU A 18 13.49 -16.06 -3.75
N THR A 19 12.59 -17.01 -3.52
CA THR A 19 12.29 -18.04 -4.51
C THR A 19 11.57 -17.42 -5.72
N PRO A 20 11.53 -18.10 -6.89
CA PRO A 20 10.73 -17.63 -8.02
C PRO A 20 9.25 -17.41 -7.66
N MET A 21 8.69 -18.22 -6.76
CA MET A 21 7.32 -18.08 -6.27
C MET A 21 7.13 -16.84 -5.38
N ASP A 22 8.13 -16.50 -4.56
CA ASP A 22 8.09 -15.28 -3.76
C ASP A 22 8.09 -14.04 -4.66
N LYS A 23 8.85 -14.08 -5.75
CA LYS A 23 8.91 -13.00 -6.74
C LYS A 23 7.57 -12.80 -7.44
N THR A 24 6.93 -13.87 -7.90
CA THR A 24 5.62 -13.77 -8.55
C THR A 24 4.56 -13.26 -7.57
N THR A 25 4.56 -13.77 -6.33
CA THR A 25 3.66 -13.30 -5.27
C THR A 25 3.85 -11.81 -4.97
N ARG A 26 5.10 -11.35 -4.92
CA ARG A 26 5.43 -9.92 -4.74
C ARG A 26 4.92 -9.06 -5.89
N ILE A 27 5.08 -9.51 -7.13
CA ILE A 27 4.58 -8.79 -8.32
C ILE A 27 3.05 -8.70 -8.29
N VAL A 28 2.36 -9.83 -8.04
CA VAL A 28 0.89 -9.85 -7.99
C VAL A 28 0.36 -8.91 -6.91
N ARG A 29 0.97 -8.91 -5.71
CA ARG A 29 0.57 -7.98 -4.64
C ARG A 29 0.70 -6.52 -5.05
N LYS A 30 1.82 -6.16 -5.70
CA LYS A 30 2.03 -4.79 -6.20
C LYS A 30 0.98 -4.39 -7.24
N LEU A 31 0.69 -5.27 -8.19
CA LEU A 31 -0.33 -5.00 -9.22
C LEU A 31 -1.71 -4.75 -8.60
N VAL A 32 -2.11 -5.57 -7.62
CA VAL A 32 -3.38 -5.39 -6.92
C VAL A 32 -3.39 -4.08 -6.16
N GLU A 33 -2.32 -3.76 -5.42
CA GLU A 33 -2.23 -2.52 -4.65
C GLU A 33 -2.32 -1.27 -5.56
N GLU A 34 -1.57 -1.24 -6.66
CA GLU A 34 -1.60 -0.17 -7.65
C GLU A 34 -3.01 0.01 -8.25
N GLU A 35 -3.67 -1.10 -8.62
CA GLU A 35 -5.05 -1.05 -9.14
C GLU A 35 -6.02 -0.51 -8.08
N THR A 36 -5.88 -0.97 -6.84
CA THR A 36 -6.76 -0.57 -5.73
C THR A 36 -6.60 0.92 -5.46
N GLN A 37 -5.37 1.44 -5.49
CA GLN A 37 -5.08 2.87 -5.35
C GLN A 37 -5.73 3.69 -6.47
N GLN A 38 -5.63 3.25 -7.72
CA GLN A 38 -6.27 3.94 -8.86
C GLN A 38 -7.79 3.97 -8.73
N ARG A 39 -8.40 2.84 -8.35
CA ARG A 39 -9.85 2.75 -8.11
C ARG A 39 -10.29 3.67 -6.98
N GLN A 40 -9.53 3.69 -5.88
CA GLN A 40 -9.82 4.55 -4.73
C GLN A 40 -9.76 6.03 -5.11
N ALA A 41 -8.67 6.45 -5.79
CA ALA A 41 -8.53 7.83 -6.26
C ALA A 41 -9.68 8.26 -7.20
N LYS A 42 -10.14 7.36 -8.08
CA LYS A 42 -11.31 7.63 -8.93
C LYS A 42 -12.58 7.81 -8.10
N ASN A 43 -12.84 6.92 -7.14
CA ASN A 43 -14.03 7.00 -6.29
C ASN A 43 -14.03 8.28 -5.45
N ASP A 44 -12.89 8.69 -4.91
CA ASP A 44 -12.76 9.90 -4.13
C ASP A 44 -13.05 11.15 -4.98
N ARG A 45 -12.51 11.21 -6.21
CA ARG A 45 -12.84 12.27 -7.18
C ARG A 45 -14.33 12.33 -7.49
N LEU A 46 -14.96 11.19 -7.76
CA LEU A 46 -16.39 11.12 -8.08
C LEU A 46 -17.26 11.50 -6.88
N ARG A 47 -16.85 11.12 -5.66
CA ARG A 47 -17.54 11.51 -4.43
C ARG A 47 -17.48 13.03 -4.23
N ILE A 48 -16.32 13.64 -4.40
CA ILE A 48 -16.17 15.11 -4.31
C ILE A 48 -17.07 15.80 -5.34
N ALA A 49 -17.00 15.38 -6.61
CA ALA A 49 -17.83 15.95 -7.67
C ALA A 49 -19.34 15.82 -7.38
N ARG A 50 -19.78 14.69 -6.80
CA ARG A 50 -21.17 14.52 -6.37
C ARG A 50 -21.55 15.50 -5.26
N LEU A 51 -20.71 15.65 -4.24
CA LEU A 51 -20.97 16.57 -3.12
C LEU A 51 -21.03 18.02 -3.59
N GLU A 52 -20.14 18.44 -4.50
CA GLU A 52 -20.18 19.76 -5.13
C GLU A 52 -21.46 19.97 -5.93
N HIS A 53 -21.90 18.95 -6.69
CA HIS A 53 -23.16 19.02 -7.43
C HIS A 53 -24.38 19.14 -6.50
N GLU A 54 -24.42 18.37 -5.41
CA GLU A 54 -25.48 18.42 -4.40
C GLU A 54 -25.52 19.79 -3.71
N ALA A 55 -24.37 20.35 -3.34
CA ALA A 55 -24.27 21.70 -2.78
C ALA A 55 -24.77 22.77 -3.76
N ASN A 56 -24.41 22.66 -5.04
CA ASN A 56 -24.85 23.61 -6.07
C ASN A 56 -26.35 23.47 -6.43
N THR A 57 -26.91 22.26 -6.35
CA THR A 57 -28.33 22.00 -6.64
C THR A 57 -29.20 22.47 -5.48
N THR A 58 -28.78 22.26 -4.24
CA THR A 58 -29.48 22.77 -3.04
C THR A 58 -29.39 24.29 -2.90
N ALA A 59 -28.33 24.91 -3.41
CA ALA A 59 -28.18 26.37 -3.45
C ALA A 59 -29.05 27.07 -4.51
N LYS A 60 -29.52 26.37 -5.54
CA LYS A 60 -30.49 26.93 -6.50
C LYS A 60 -31.90 26.65 -5.99
N PRO A 61 -32.67 27.67 -5.56
CA PRO A 61 -34.07 27.45 -5.24
C PRO A 61 -34.77 26.98 -6.51
N THR A 62 -35.40 25.81 -6.42
CA THR A 62 -36.40 25.36 -7.40
C THR A 62 -37.49 26.42 -7.43
N ARG A 63 -37.51 27.22 -8.50
CA ARG A 63 -38.54 28.23 -8.79
C ARG A 63 -39.66 27.61 -9.60
#